data_AF-A0A1F5LX43-F1
#
_entry.id   AF-A0A1F5LX43-F1
#
_cell.length_a   1.000
_cell.length_b   1.000
_cell.length_c   1.000
_cell.angle_alpha   90.00
_cell.angle_beta   90.00
_cell.angle_gamma   90.00
#
_symmetry.space_group_name_H-M   'P 1'
#
loop_
_entity.id
_entity.type
_entity.pdbx_description
1 polymer ?
#
loop_
_entity_poly.entity_id
_entity_poly.type
_entity_poly.pdbx_seq_one_letter_code
_entity_poly.pdbx_strand_id
1 'polypeptide(L)'
;MVGILGPRALSWALVVLATGVVYTTYIHNIIFLTIGIGREIQPIEDFPWICTRVQHSLLEGCEDLWLDDQERKLYAACTSLDSRQAWSPAGDKYNISARSRTDHIAVLDIDQPGLDGLYGLRQLQIGGYHDDLDLHGFDVRNIEGRLRFWLINHRPPVDPVTGEFLDASTVGANSTVEIFDLDETSETLEHVKTVASEAIITPNGVAVEEDGLGFVITNDHNTKTGASRGLEILIGGGSLAYCRSDTGKCHIAADKGFSMANGIAHDKNGHFYVAHSVTGLITVHKLVNNQLIQVDSIHTGYPMDNLWLDADGNLIAAAFPDFIAFAKSTMDPYNVVAPATVLSINGIANQLKTLGKNFKVSKLVEDRDAKSLPSSTVAVHDVKGHKLFLAGVFSPFITICEQLPHGLRLSGELAYIATKHLTNKALAKANPYAFDQSGRIKSAATRIPEDPAPLARAHGLPLIIVNKDSVPLTRRPFALHSAALKSKSDKNLKGAASAFTIGTILHPGGMPLIIAMSPDTNPFRAAGEFTLWVKPSFSDWTVDAVLDELGKVGNMRQNDILGTFAYFKQTED
;
A
#
# COMPACT_ATOMS: atom_id res chain seq x y z
N MET A 1 -65.32 11.09 -8.64
CA MET A 1 -64.87 12.47 -8.36
C MET A 1 -63.36 12.43 -8.18
N VAL A 2 -62.61 12.75 -9.24
CA VAL A 2 -61.17 13.00 -9.11
C VAL A 2 -61.05 14.42 -8.60
N GLY A 3 -60.79 14.58 -7.30
CA GLY A 3 -60.56 15.90 -6.71
C GLY A 3 -59.31 16.49 -7.35
N ILE A 4 -59.48 17.56 -8.13
CA ILE A 4 -58.36 18.35 -8.65
C ILE A 4 -57.60 18.86 -7.43
N LEU A 5 -56.35 18.40 -7.27
CA LEU A 5 -55.43 18.91 -6.24
C LEU A 5 -55.45 20.45 -6.32
N GLY A 6 -55.88 21.09 -5.23
CA GLY A 6 -55.93 22.55 -5.19
C GLY A 6 -54.54 23.14 -5.49
N PRO A 7 -54.45 24.32 -6.12
CA PRO A 7 -53.18 24.89 -6.60
C PRO A 7 -52.09 24.97 -5.51
N ARG A 8 -52.47 25.15 -4.25
CA ARG A 8 -51.54 25.11 -3.10
C ARG A 8 -50.91 23.73 -2.85
N ALA A 9 -51.68 22.66 -3.00
CA ALA A 9 -51.19 21.30 -2.85
C ALA A 9 -50.23 20.92 -4.00
N LEU A 10 -50.51 21.41 -5.22
CA LEU A 10 -49.61 21.27 -6.35
C LEU A 10 -48.29 22.02 -6.13
N SER A 11 -48.33 23.26 -5.61
CA SER A 11 -47.11 24.02 -5.27
C SER A 11 -46.26 23.32 -4.21
N TRP A 12 -46.86 22.81 -3.14
CA TRP A 12 -46.12 22.06 -2.12
C TRP A 12 -45.52 20.76 -2.66
N ALA A 13 -46.25 20.03 -3.51
CA ALA A 13 -45.73 18.83 -4.16
C ALA A 13 -44.50 19.15 -5.04
N LEU A 14 -44.53 20.26 -5.78
CA LEU A 14 -43.38 20.72 -6.58
C LEU A 14 -42.18 21.11 -5.71
N VAL A 15 -42.40 21.80 -4.59
CA VAL A 15 -41.33 22.15 -3.65
C VAL A 15 -40.71 20.90 -3.04
N VAL A 16 -41.53 19.94 -2.58
CA VAL A 16 -41.02 18.68 -2.02
C VAL A 16 -40.24 17.89 -3.06
N LEU A 17 -40.73 17.82 -4.30
CA LEU A 17 -40.03 17.15 -5.39
C LEU A 17 -38.70 17.84 -5.73
N ALA A 18 -38.70 19.17 -5.85
CA ALA A 18 -37.48 19.95 -6.10
C ALA A 18 -36.45 19.76 -4.97
N THR A 19 -36.87 19.86 -3.70
CA THR A 19 -36.00 19.63 -2.55
C THR A 19 -35.51 18.18 -2.51
N GLY A 20 -36.35 17.20 -2.84
CA GLY A 20 -35.96 15.79 -2.91
C GLY A 20 -34.90 15.53 -3.98
N VAL A 21 -35.04 16.13 -5.17
CA VAL A 21 -34.04 16.07 -6.24
C VAL A 21 -32.75 16.74 -5.81
N VAL A 22 -32.81 17.94 -5.23
CA VAL A 22 -31.63 18.66 -4.74
C VAL A 22 -30.90 17.85 -3.66
N TYR A 23 -31.66 17.29 -2.71
CA TYR A 23 -31.12 16.48 -1.64
C TYR A 23 -30.42 15.23 -2.16
N THR A 24 -31.10 14.45 -2.99
CA THR A 24 -30.56 13.18 -3.50
C THR A 24 -29.42 13.36 -4.50
N THR A 25 -29.44 14.43 -5.29
CA THR A 25 -28.43 14.66 -6.34
C THR A 25 -27.17 15.32 -5.79
N TYR A 26 -27.30 16.30 -4.89
CA TYR A 26 -26.18 17.14 -4.47
C TYR A 26 -25.82 16.97 -3.00
N ILE A 27 -26.81 16.95 -2.10
CA ILE A 27 -26.53 17.07 -0.65
C ILE A 27 -26.21 15.71 -0.01
N HIS A 28 -26.92 14.66 -0.39
CA HIS A 28 -26.83 13.34 0.24
C HIS A 28 -25.40 12.78 0.15
N ASN A 29 -24.82 12.78 -1.04
CA ASN A 29 -23.46 12.25 -1.24
C ASN A 29 -22.43 13.12 -0.53
N ILE A 30 -22.58 14.44 -0.50
CA ILE A 30 -21.67 15.31 0.26
C ILE A 30 -21.69 14.95 1.75
N ILE A 31 -22.87 14.77 2.34
CA ILE A 31 -23.00 14.49 3.77
C ILE A 31 -22.46 13.10 4.12
N PHE A 32 -22.92 12.06 3.41
CA PHE A 32 -22.67 10.67 3.81
C PHE A 32 -21.45 10.05 3.14
N LEU A 33 -21.08 10.48 1.94
CA LEU A 33 -19.91 9.99 1.22
C LEU A 33 -18.72 10.93 1.39
N THR A 34 -18.84 12.22 1.05
CA THR A 34 -17.69 13.13 1.09
C THR A 34 -17.26 13.42 2.53
N ILE A 35 -18.18 13.91 3.37
CA ILE A 35 -17.92 14.17 4.79
C ILE A 35 -17.83 12.86 5.59
N GLY A 36 -18.60 11.84 5.21
CA GLY A 36 -18.57 10.54 5.88
C GLY A 36 -19.37 10.47 7.17
N ILE A 37 -20.45 11.26 7.32
CA ILE A 37 -21.28 11.20 8.54
C ILE A 37 -21.80 9.77 8.75
N GLY A 38 -21.50 9.19 9.92
CA GLY A 38 -21.89 7.82 10.27
C GLY A 38 -20.99 6.73 9.71
N ARG A 39 -19.89 7.07 9.02
CA ARG A 39 -18.88 6.12 8.57
C ARG A 39 -18.11 5.55 9.75
N GLU A 40 -18.00 4.23 9.79
CA GLU A 40 -17.10 3.55 10.71
C GLU A 40 -15.67 3.58 10.17
N ILE A 41 -14.78 4.20 10.95
CA ILE A 41 -13.35 4.25 10.68
C ILE A 41 -12.67 3.32 11.70
N GLN A 42 -11.91 2.35 11.20
CA GLN A 42 -11.26 1.31 11.96
C GLN A 42 -9.90 1.77 12.48
N PRO A 43 -9.51 1.35 13.68
CA PRO A 43 -8.15 1.56 14.16
C PRO A 43 -7.16 0.72 13.35
N ILE A 44 -5.92 1.19 13.22
CA ILE A 44 -4.88 0.50 12.45
C ILE A 44 -4.56 -0.89 12.97
N GLU A 45 -4.81 -1.13 14.26
CA GLU A 45 -4.64 -2.42 14.92
C GLU A 45 -5.57 -3.53 14.39
N ASP A 46 -6.64 -3.19 13.66
CA ASP A 46 -7.54 -4.16 13.03
C ASP A 46 -6.92 -4.81 11.78
N PHE A 47 -5.82 -4.25 11.27
CA PHE A 47 -5.20 -4.66 10.01
C PHE A 47 -3.86 -5.36 10.24
N PRO A 48 -3.48 -6.31 9.36
CA PRO A 48 -2.27 -7.12 9.54
C PRO A 48 -1.00 -6.38 9.08
N TRP A 49 -0.82 -5.13 9.51
CA TRP A 49 0.29 -4.26 9.10
C TRP A 49 1.02 -3.69 10.31
N ILE A 50 2.34 -3.65 10.23
CA ILE A 50 3.18 -2.85 11.14
C ILE A 50 3.65 -1.63 10.37
N CYS A 51 3.11 -0.48 10.70
CA CYS A 51 3.43 0.76 10.03
C CYS A 51 4.42 1.60 10.84
N THR A 52 5.48 2.06 10.16
CA THR A 52 6.50 2.93 10.72
C THR A 52 6.54 4.23 9.94
N ARG A 53 6.50 5.36 10.66
CA ARG A 53 6.73 6.68 10.07
C ARG A 53 8.22 6.84 9.78
N VAL A 54 8.54 7.23 8.55
CA VAL A 54 9.89 7.56 8.12
C VAL A 54 9.91 9.06 7.86
N GLN A 55 10.53 9.80 8.79
CA GLN A 55 10.57 11.25 8.77
C GLN A 55 11.96 11.74 8.38
N HIS A 56 12.01 12.53 7.31
CA HIS A 56 13.21 13.19 6.81
C HIS A 56 12.78 14.39 5.95
N SER A 57 13.61 15.42 5.83
CA SER A 57 13.27 16.62 5.04
C SER A 57 13.09 16.32 3.53
N LEU A 58 13.72 15.25 3.03
CA LEU A 58 13.52 14.74 1.66
C LEU A 58 12.24 13.90 1.48
N LEU A 59 11.47 13.71 2.56
CA LEU A 59 10.26 12.88 2.57
C LEU A 59 9.04 13.68 3.06
N GLU A 60 9.12 15.00 2.96
CA GLU A 60 8.00 15.91 3.19
C GLU A 60 7.21 16.12 1.89
N GLY A 61 5.90 16.39 2.03
CA GLY A 61 5.06 16.87 0.94
C GLY A 61 5.02 15.98 -0.30
N CYS A 62 5.33 14.69 -0.13
CA CYS A 62 5.39 13.72 -1.23
C CYS A 62 3.96 13.36 -1.65
N GLU A 63 3.54 13.87 -2.80
CA GLU A 63 2.15 13.73 -3.25
C GLU A 63 1.90 12.38 -3.94
N ASP A 64 2.90 11.90 -4.68
CA ASP A 64 2.83 10.69 -5.47
C ASP A 64 4.09 9.81 -5.31
N LEU A 65 3.94 8.53 -5.60
CA LEU A 65 4.95 7.48 -5.44
C LEU A 65 4.93 6.52 -6.64
N TRP A 66 6.11 6.04 -7.04
CA TRP A 66 6.23 5.01 -8.06
C TRP A 66 7.24 3.93 -7.63
N LEU A 67 6.86 2.67 -7.77
CA LEU A 67 7.68 1.52 -7.39
C LEU A 67 8.30 0.85 -8.62
N ASP A 68 9.63 0.76 -8.63
CA ASP A 68 10.36 -0.13 -9.51
C ASP A 68 10.40 -1.55 -8.90
N ASP A 69 9.53 -2.42 -9.40
CA ASP A 69 9.49 -3.82 -8.98
C ASP A 69 10.76 -4.62 -9.34
N GLN A 70 11.49 -4.21 -10.38
CA GLN A 70 12.67 -4.89 -10.87
C GLN A 70 13.88 -4.53 -10.01
N GLU A 71 14.19 -3.24 -9.93
CA GLU A 71 15.36 -2.72 -9.20
C GLU A 71 15.10 -2.48 -7.72
N ARG A 72 13.85 -2.67 -7.26
CA ARG A 72 13.46 -2.58 -5.84
C ARG A 72 13.75 -1.19 -5.27
N LYS A 73 13.34 -0.18 -6.02
CA LYS A 73 13.45 1.24 -5.67
C LYS A 73 12.07 1.89 -5.63
N LEU A 74 11.84 2.72 -4.61
CA LEU A 74 10.68 3.59 -4.55
C LEU A 74 11.11 5.01 -4.88
N TYR A 75 10.41 5.63 -5.82
CA TYR A 75 10.58 7.01 -6.23
C TYR A 75 9.42 7.84 -5.69
N ALA A 76 9.69 9.06 -5.23
CA ALA A 76 8.69 9.92 -4.61
C ALA A 76 8.85 11.38 -5.07
N ALA A 77 7.74 12.02 -5.47
CA ALA A 77 7.72 13.44 -5.86
C ALA A 77 7.47 14.33 -4.65
N CYS A 78 8.54 14.87 -4.07
CA CYS A 78 8.56 15.48 -2.74
C CYS A 78 8.96 16.97 -2.79
N THR A 79 8.60 17.71 -1.73
CA THR A 79 8.95 19.12 -1.54
C THR A 79 8.78 19.51 -0.06
N SER A 80 9.06 20.75 0.32
CA SER A 80 8.75 21.20 1.69
C SER A 80 7.26 21.49 1.86
N LEU A 81 6.74 21.28 3.08
CA LEU A 81 5.35 21.61 3.39
C LEU A 81 5.06 23.11 3.28
N ASP A 82 6.02 23.96 3.64
CA ASP A 82 5.91 25.42 3.45
C ASP A 82 5.67 25.76 1.98
N SER A 83 6.40 25.11 1.06
CA SER A 83 6.22 25.28 -0.38
C SER A 83 4.83 24.85 -0.81
N ARG A 84 4.34 23.68 -0.36
CA ARG A 84 2.99 23.19 -0.67
C ARG A 84 1.88 24.13 -0.17
N GLN A 85 2.05 24.70 1.02
CA GLN A 85 1.07 25.63 1.59
C GLN A 85 1.01 26.95 0.81
N ALA A 86 2.13 27.36 0.22
CA ALA A 86 2.24 28.57 -0.59
C ALA A 86 1.86 28.36 -2.06
N TRP A 87 2.30 27.26 -2.65
CA TRP A 87 2.25 26.95 -4.08
C TRP A 87 1.80 25.50 -4.30
N SER A 88 0.52 25.37 -4.59
CA SER A 88 -0.17 24.13 -4.94
C SER A 88 -1.42 24.53 -5.73
N PRO A 89 -1.27 24.74 -7.05
CA PRO A 89 -2.37 25.24 -7.89
C PRO A 89 -3.60 24.34 -7.91
N ALA A 90 -3.44 23.03 -7.70
CA ALA A 90 -4.55 22.07 -7.51
C ALA A 90 -5.41 22.40 -6.27
N GLY A 91 -4.80 22.94 -5.21
CA GLY A 91 -5.46 23.37 -3.98
C GLY A 91 -5.71 24.88 -3.85
N ASP A 92 -5.73 25.61 -4.98
CA ASP A 92 -5.90 27.07 -5.04
C ASP A 92 -4.86 27.87 -4.22
N LYS A 93 -3.60 27.42 -4.22
CA LYS A 93 -2.46 28.13 -3.60
C LYS A 93 -1.54 28.70 -4.68
N TYR A 94 -1.37 30.02 -4.69
CA TYR A 94 -0.73 30.77 -5.80
C TYR A 94 0.37 31.75 -5.36
N ASN A 95 0.97 31.55 -4.18
CA ASN A 95 2.02 32.44 -3.69
C ASN A 95 3.39 32.06 -4.26
N ILE A 96 3.72 32.61 -5.43
CA ILE A 96 4.97 32.34 -6.17
C ILE A 96 6.21 32.63 -5.32
N SER A 97 6.21 33.72 -4.55
CA SER A 97 7.39 34.19 -3.80
C SER A 97 7.75 33.30 -2.60
N ALA A 98 6.83 32.43 -2.15
CA ALA A 98 7.02 31.55 -1.01
C ALA A 98 7.32 30.09 -1.40
N ARG A 99 7.55 29.83 -2.69
CA ARG A 99 8.06 28.54 -3.19
C ARG A 99 9.45 28.25 -2.62
N SER A 100 9.69 27.00 -2.21
CA SER A 100 11.02 26.58 -1.73
C SER A 100 12.02 26.36 -2.85
N ARG A 101 11.56 26.00 -4.06
CA ARG A 101 12.38 25.58 -5.21
C ARG A 101 13.26 24.37 -4.91
N THR A 102 12.77 23.52 -4.00
CA THR A 102 13.47 22.32 -3.53
C THR A 102 12.71 21.05 -3.87
N ASP A 103 11.75 21.12 -4.79
CA ASP A 103 11.04 19.95 -5.26
C ASP A 103 12.03 18.98 -5.92
N HIS A 104 11.87 17.70 -5.63
CA HIS A 104 12.82 16.66 -6.04
C HIS A 104 12.15 15.31 -6.15
N ILE A 105 12.82 14.39 -6.84
CA ILE A 105 12.52 12.96 -6.79
C ILE A 105 13.40 12.32 -5.72
N ALA A 106 12.79 11.92 -4.60
CA ALA A 106 13.45 11.11 -3.59
C ALA A 106 13.45 9.63 -3.99
N VAL A 107 14.50 8.90 -3.60
CA VAL A 107 14.70 7.48 -3.92
C VAL A 107 15.00 6.70 -2.66
N LEU A 108 14.35 5.55 -2.49
CA LEU A 108 14.59 4.60 -1.41
C LEU A 108 14.87 3.21 -1.99
N ASP A 109 15.92 2.54 -1.53
CA ASP A 109 16.24 1.14 -1.84
C ASP A 109 15.48 0.22 -0.86
N ILE A 110 14.27 -0.21 -1.26
CA ILE A 110 13.22 -0.66 -0.33
C ILE A 110 13.47 -2.00 0.37
N ASP A 111 14.42 -2.78 -0.11
CA ASP A 111 14.85 -4.05 0.51
C ASP A 111 16.03 -3.85 1.46
N GLN A 112 16.62 -2.65 1.51
CA GLN A 112 17.84 -2.34 2.25
C GLN A 112 17.63 -1.16 3.22
N PRO A 113 16.92 -1.36 4.35
CA PRO A 113 16.58 -0.28 5.28
C PRO A 113 17.78 0.50 5.85
N GLY A 114 18.98 -0.07 5.82
CA GLY A 114 20.17 0.53 6.44
C GLY A 114 20.09 0.53 7.97
N LEU A 115 21.11 1.08 8.62
CA LEU A 115 21.17 1.20 10.08
C LEU A 115 20.32 2.36 10.62
N ASP A 116 20.07 3.37 9.80
CA ASP A 116 19.24 4.54 10.09
C ASP A 116 17.75 4.31 9.81
N GLY A 117 17.40 3.23 9.10
CA GLY A 117 16.03 2.92 8.71
C GLY A 117 15.51 3.82 7.58
N LEU A 118 16.40 4.54 6.88
CA LEU A 118 16.04 5.47 5.80
C LEU A 118 16.13 4.83 4.40
N TYR A 119 16.47 3.54 4.30
CA TYR A 119 16.45 2.82 3.02
C TYR A 119 17.33 3.46 1.94
N GLY A 120 18.55 3.90 2.30
CA GLY A 120 19.45 4.53 1.33
C GLY A 120 18.92 5.84 0.73
N LEU A 121 18.05 6.54 1.48
CA LEU A 121 17.37 7.77 1.04
C LEU A 121 18.33 8.77 0.40
N ARG A 122 18.01 9.15 -0.82
CA ARG A 122 18.72 10.18 -1.60
C ARG A 122 17.76 10.92 -2.51
N GLN A 123 18.18 12.06 -3.02
CA GLN A 123 17.47 12.79 -4.08
C GLN A 123 18.20 12.60 -5.41
N LEU A 124 17.46 12.48 -6.51
CA LEU A 124 18.04 12.50 -7.84
C LEU A 124 18.50 13.91 -8.20
N GLN A 125 19.62 13.99 -8.92
CA GLN A 125 20.12 15.23 -9.50
C GLN A 125 19.34 15.53 -10.78
N ILE A 126 19.14 16.81 -11.10
CA ILE A 126 18.50 17.22 -12.34
C ILE A 126 19.57 17.66 -13.33
N GLY A 127 19.58 17.04 -14.51
CA GLY A 127 20.44 17.36 -15.65
C GLY A 127 19.62 17.92 -16.81
N GLY A 128 20.21 18.84 -17.59
CA GLY A 128 19.60 19.37 -18.81
C GLY A 128 18.38 20.30 -18.65
N TYR A 129 17.81 20.43 -17.44
CA TYR A 129 16.72 21.36 -17.13
C TYR A 129 17.25 22.57 -16.35
N HIS A 130 16.84 23.78 -16.75
CA HIS A 130 17.42 25.04 -16.22
C HIS A 130 16.47 25.84 -15.34
N ASP A 131 15.20 25.43 -15.23
CA ASP A 131 14.20 26.06 -14.39
C ASP A 131 14.02 25.29 -13.07
N ASP A 132 13.27 25.88 -12.13
CA ASP A 132 12.84 25.19 -10.92
C ASP A 132 11.72 24.18 -11.24
N LEU A 133 11.65 23.09 -10.46
CA LEU A 133 10.53 22.14 -10.48
C LEU A 133 9.52 22.48 -9.36
N ASP A 134 8.24 22.25 -9.64
CA ASP A 134 7.10 22.27 -8.71
C ASP A 134 6.29 20.99 -8.93
N LEU A 135 6.74 19.90 -8.32
CA LEU A 135 6.32 18.54 -8.69
C LEU A 135 4.95 18.18 -8.10
N HIS A 136 4.18 17.38 -8.83
CA HIS A 136 2.91 16.82 -8.39
C HIS A 136 2.87 15.32 -8.74
N GLY A 137 1.82 14.83 -9.40
CA GLY A 137 1.75 13.45 -9.86
C GLY A 137 2.76 13.12 -10.96
N PHE A 138 3.17 11.85 -11.02
CA PHE A 138 4.09 11.39 -12.05
C PHE A 138 3.90 9.91 -12.39
N ASP A 139 4.44 9.50 -13.54
CA ASP A 139 4.49 8.09 -13.94
C ASP A 139 5.83 7.79 -14.60
N VAL A 140 6.22 6.52 -14.56
CA VAL A 140 7.52 6.05 -15.04
C VAL A 140 7.36 4.80 -15.90
N ARG A 141 8.12 4.72 -16.99
CA ARG A 141 8.20 3.52 -17.84
C ARG A 141 9.65 3.18 -18.12
N ASN A 142 9.95 1.88 -18.19
CA ASN A 142 11.23 1.42 -18.73
C ASN A 142 11.15 1.44 -20.27
N ILE A 143 11.91 2.35 -20.89
CA ILE A 143 12.01 2.54 -22.33
C ILE A 143 13.43 2.18 -22.75
N GLU A 144 13.59 1.04 -23.43
CA GLU A 144 14.88 0.57 -23.95
C GLU A 144 15.98 0.43 -22.88
N GLY A 145 15.63 -0.01 -21.66
CA GLY A 145 16.57 -0.19 -20.55
C GLY A 145 16.86 1.08 -19.75
N ARG A 146 16.09 2.14 -19.95
CA ARG A 146 16.19 3.40 -19.19
C ARG A 146 14.84 3.72 -18.57
N LEU A 147 14.83 4.22 -17.34
CA LEU A 147 13.61 4.70 -16.72
C LEU A 147 13.30 6.09 -17.25
N ARG A 148 12.17 6.25 -17.93
CA ARG A 148 11.66 7.55 -18.36
C ARG A 148 10.56 8.00 -17.41
N PHE A 149 10.67 9.23 -16.93
CA PHE A 149 9.75 9.87 -16.00
C PHE A 149 8.91 10.89 -16.76
N TRP A 150 7.61 10.94 -16.48
CA TRP A 150 6.69 12.00 -16.88
C TRP A 150 6.22 12.71 -15.62
N LEU A 151 6.79 13.88 -15.34
CA LEU A 151 6.58 14.62 -14.11
C LEU A 151 5.63 15.79 -14.37
N ILE A 152 4.51 15.87 -13.65
CA ILE A 152 3.71 17.10 -13.65
C ILE A 152 4.50 18.19 -12.93
N ASN A 153 4.63 19.35 -13.59
CA ASN A 153 5.35 20.51 -13.07
C ASN A 153 4.47 21.75 -13.10
N HIS A 154 4.13 22.28 -11.92
CA HIS A 154 3.28 23.45 -11.74
C HIS A 154 4.04 24.77 -11.82
N ARG A 155 4.67 25.06 -12.96
CA ARG A 155 5.49 26.26 -13.12
C ARG A 155 4.66 27.54 -12.90
N PRO A 156 5.24 28.60 -12.30
CA PRO A 156 4.58 29.89 -12.26
C PRO A 156 4.30 30.45 -13.67
N PRO A 157 3.22 31.22 -13.84
CA PRO A 157 2.97 31.92 -15.09
C PRO A 157 3.95 33.08 -15.26
N VAL A 158 4.49 33.23 -16.46
CA VAL A 158 5.41 34.31 -16.83
C VAL A 158 4.90 35.05 -18.05
N ASP A 159 5.16 36.34 -18.12
CA ASP A 159 4.93 37.13 -19.32
C ASP A 159 5.95 36.72 -20.40
N PRO A 160 5.51 36.35 -21.61
CA PRO A 160 6.41 35.81 -22.63
C PRO A 160 7.36 36.87 -23.23
N VAL A 161 7.09 38.16 -23.02
CA VAL A 161 7.90 39.28 -23.53
C VAL A 161 8.90 39.74 -22.48
N THR A 162 8.46 39.89 -21.22
CA THR A 162 9.32 40.45 -20.16
C THR A 162 10.01 39.37 -19.32
N GLY A 163 9.46 38.15 -19.27
CA GLY A 163 9.93 37.07 -18.39
C GLY A 163 9.53 37.25 -16.92
N GLU A 164 8.79 38.32 -16.59
CA GLU A 164 8.32 38.58 -15.23
C GLU A 164 7.15 37.67 -14.87
N PHE A 165 7.00 37.35 -13.58
CA PHE A 165 5.86 36.57 -13.12
C PHE A 165 4.54 37.31 -13.29
N LEU A 166 3.53 36.60 -13.79
CA LEU A 166 2.15 37.07 -13.82
C LEU A 166 1.46 36.77 -12.49
N ASP A 167 0.36 37.46 -12.20
CA ASP A 167 -0.48 37.15 -11.05
C ASP A 167 -1.19 35.79 -11.25
N ALA A 168 -0.63 34.77 -10.62
CA ALA A 168 -1.13 33.40 -10.67
C ALA A 168 -2.55 33.24 -10.08
N SER A 169 -2.99 34.13 -9.19
CA SER A 169 -4.37 34.08 -8.69
C SER A 169 -5.39 34.49 -9.76
N THR A 170 -4.94 35.22 -10.78
CA THR A 170 -5.75 35.64 -11.92
C THR A 170 -5.63 34.65 -13.08
N VAL A 171 -4.41 34.31 -13.51
CA VAL A 171 -4.19 33.53 -14.76
C VAL A 171 -3.98 32.03 -14.52
N GLY A 172 -3.68 31.63 -13.28
CA GLY A 172 -3.35 30.26 -12.91
C GLY A 172 -1.91 29.86 -13.23
N ALA A 173 -1.53 28.64 -12.87
CA ALA A 173 -0.19 28.12 -13.16
C ALA A 173 0.02 27.82 -14.65
N ASN A 174 1.29 27.88 -15.07
CA ASN A 174 1.75 27.46 -16.39
C ASN A 174 2.22 25.99 -16.35
N SER A 175 1.32 25.12 -15.90
CA SER A 175 1.61 23.71 -15.65
C SER A 175 2.01 22.96 -16.92
N THR A 176 2.96 22.04 -16.78
CA THR A 176 3.51 21.21 -17.86
C THR A 176 3.67 19.77 -17.42
N VAL A 177 4.00 18.91 -18.38
CA VAL A 177 4.61 17.61 -18.11
C VAL A 177 6.05 17.64 -18.60
N GLU A 178 6.99 17.46 -17.68
CA GLU A 178 8.42 17.37 -17.96
C GLU A 178 8.82 15.91 -18.11
N ILE A 179 9.52 15.58 -19.19
CA ILE A 179 9.99 14.23 -19.49
C ILE A 179 11.49 14.16 -19.19
N PHE A 180 11.90 13.18 -18.37
CA PHE A 180 13.28 12.93 -18.00
C PHE A 180 13.66 11.47 -18.22
N ASP A 181 14.93 11.20 -18.52
CA ASP A 181 15.50 9.85 -18.56
C ASP A 181 16.45 9.64 -17.38
N LEU A 182 16.44 8.44 -16.81
CA LEU A 182 17.38 7.94 -15.81
C LEU A 182 18.02 6.65 -16.31
N ASP A 183 19.33 6.67 -16.49
CA ASP A 183 20.13 5.48 -16.76
C ASP A 183 20.35 4.68 -15.47
N GLU A 184 20.40 3.35 -15.55
CA GLU A 184 20.47 2.45 -14.37
C GLU A 184 21.61 2.79 -13.39
N THR A 185 22.77 3.22 -13.91
CA THR A 185 23.95 3.55 -13.10
C THR A 185 24.05 5.03 -12.73
N SER A 186 23.13 5.86 -13.22
CA SER A 186 23.13 7.31 -13.02
C SER A 186 22.31 7.67 -11.78
N GLU A 187 22.66 8.80 -11.16
CA GLU A 187 21.82 9.47 -10.16
C GLU A 187 21.23 10.77 -10.71
N THR A 188 21.34 11.00 -12.02
CA THR A 188 20.90 12.21 -12.70
C THR A 188 19.72 11.90 -13.61
N LEU A 189 18.61 12.61 -13.38
CA LEU A 189 17.47 12.70 -14.27
C LEU A 189 17.78 13.72 -15.38
N GLU A 190 18.04 13.22 -16.58
CA GLU A 190 18.37 14.06 -17.73
C GLU A 190 17.11 14.51 -18.45
N HIS A 191 16.92 15.81 -18.59
CA HIS A 191 15.75 16.38 -19.26
C HIS A 191 15.74 15.99 -20.74
N VAL A 192 14.60 15.47 -21.17
CA VAL A 192 14.35 15.10 -22.56
C VAL A 192 13.50 16.18 -23.22
N LYS A 193 12.39 16.57 -22.58
CA LYS A 193 11.39 17.44 -23.21
C LYS A 193 10.38 18.01 -22.23
N THR A 194 9.96 19.24 -22.49
CA THR A 194 8.77 19.85 -21.89
C THR A 194 7.55 19.67 -22.79
N VAL A 195 6.44 19.16 -22.25
CA VAL A 195 5.13 19.14 -22.92
C VAL A 195 4.23 20.21 -22.30
N ALA A 196 3.89 21.21 -23.10
CA ALA A 196 3.00 22.31 -22.73
C ALA A 196 1.84 22.40 -23.73
N SER A 197 0.62 22.60 -23.22
CA SER A 197 -0.58 22.70 -24.06
C SER A 197 -1.72 23.36 -23.30
N GLU A 198 -2.63 24.02 -24.01
CA GLU A 198 -3.90 24.52 -23.47
C GLU A 198 -4.81 23.40 -22.94
N ALA A 199 -4.60 22.15 -23.37
CA ALA A 199 -5.30 21.00 -22.82
C ALA A 199 -4.80 20.60 -21.42
N ILE A 200 -3.65 21.13 -20.98
CA ILE A 200 -3.10 20.97 -19.64
C ILE A 200 -3.57 22.17 -18.81
N ILE A 201 -4.70 22.00 -18.13
CA ILE A 201 -5.40 23.09 -17.43
C ILE A 201 -4.94 23.12 -15.98
N THR A 202 -5.27 22.08 -15.23
CA THR A 202 -4.89 21.88 -13.82
C THR A 202 -4.50 20.42 -13.61
N PRO A 203 -3.34 20.00 -14.16
CA PRO A 203 -2.93 18.60 -14.15
C PRO A 203 -2.75 18.09 -12.72
N ASN A 204 -3.27 16.91 -12.40
CA ASN A 204 -3.10 16.28 -11.10
C ASN A 204 -2.32 14.96 -11.21
N GLY A 205 -2.82 14.01 -12.01
CA GLY A 205 -2.17 12.72 -12.25
C GLY A 205 -1.85 12.50 -13.73
N VAL A 206 -0.89 11.61 -13.99
CA VAL A 206 -0.47 11.20 -15.34
C VAL A 206 -0.38 9.68 -15.41
N ALA A 207 -0.82 9.09 -16.52
CA ALA A 207 -0.61 7.67 -16.79
C ALA A 207 -0.17 7.46 -18.24
N VAL A 208 0.90 6.69 -18.41
CA VAL A 208 1.61 6.54 -19.69
C VAL A 208 1.26 5.19 -20.33
N GLU A 209 1.02 5.17 -21.64
CA GLU A 209 0.84 3.94 -22.40
C GLU A 209 2.13 3.08 -22.37
N GLU A 210 2.01 1.77 -22.58
CA GLU A 210 3.14 0.83 -22.44
C GLU A 210 4.33 1.16 -23.37
N ASP A 211 4.07 1.79 -24.51
CA ASP A 211 5.11 2.18 -25.48
C ASP A 211 5.84 3.49 -25.12
N GLY A 212 5.41 4.20 -24.07
CA GLY A 212 5.98 5.49 -23.68
C GLY A 212 5.73 6.62 -24.68
N LEU A 213 4.80 6.47 -25.63
CA LEU A 213 4.54 7.49 -26.64
C LEU A 213 3.29 8.31 -26.35
N GLY A 214 2.22 7.67 -25.90
CA GLY A 214 1.00 8.35 -25.47
C GLY A 214 0.84 8.37 -23.97
N PHE A 215 0.21 9.41 -23.45
CA PHE A 215 -0.08 9.52 -22.03
C PHE A 215 -1.35 10.34 -21.79
N VAL A 216 -2.02 10.05 -20.68
CA VAL A 216 -3.24 10.72 -20.26
C VAL A 216 -2.94 11.53 -19.01
N ILE A 217 -3.45 12.75 -18.98
CA ILE A 217 -3.40 13.65 -17.83
C ILE A 217 -4.82 13.84 -17.32
N THR A 218 -5.00 13.78 -16.00
CA THR A 218 -6.22 14.25 -15.34
C THR A 218 -6.09 15.74 -15.06
N ASN A 219 -7.07 16.53 -15.52
CA ASN A 219 -7.26 17.89 -15.03
C ASN A 219 -8.32 17.84 -13.93
N ASP A 220 -7.96 18.26 -12.72
CA ASP A 220 -8.86 18.21 -11.57
C ASP A 220 -10.01 19.23 -11.64
N HIS A 221 -9.85 20.27 -12.46
CA HIS A 221 -10.84 21.33 -12.65
C HIS A 221 -10.96 21.71 -14.13
N ASN A 222 -12.04 22.43 -14.46
CA ASN A 222 -12.25 22.96 -15.82
C ASN A 222 -11.54 24.30 -16.06
N THR A 223 -11.23 25.03 -15.00
CA THR A 223 -10.58 26.35 -15.07
C THR A 223 -9.39 26.42 -14.12
N LYS A 224 -8.37 27.19 -14.50
CA LYS A 224 -7.14 27.34 -13.69
C LYS A 224 -7.36 28.11 -12.40
N THR A 225 -8.28 29.07 -12.38
CA THR A 225 -8.57 29.95 -11.24
C THR A 225 -10.06 30.32 -11.20
N GLY A 226 -10.46 31.11 -10.20
CA GLY A 226 -11.74 31.82 -10.18
C GLY A 226 -12.84 31.16 -9.35
N ALA A 227 -13.86 31.94 -8.99
CA ALA A 227 -14.93 31.49 -8.08
C ALA A 227 -15.79 30.34 -8.65
N SER A 228 -15.88 30.22 -9.98
CA SER A 228 -16.57 29.10 -10.64
C SER A 228 -15.91 27.76 -10.35
N ARG A 229 -14.58 27.75 -10.20
CA ARG A 229 -13.81 26.55 -9.84
C ARG A 229 -14.28 25.97 -8.51
N GLY A 230 -14.49 26.83 -7.50
CA GLY A 230 -15.00 26.42 -6.19
C GLY A 230 -16.41 25.80 -6.22
N LEU A 231 -17.22 26.08 -7.25
CA LEU A 231 -18.54 25.45 -7.42
C LEU A 231 -18.45 24.02 -7.99
N GLU A 232 -17.33 23.64 -8.60
CA GLU A 232 -17.14 22.33 -9.24
C GLU A 232 -17.21 21.15 -8.24
N ILE A 233 -16.93 21.40 -6.96
CA ILE A 233 -17.17 20.43 -5.89
C ILE A 233 -18.64 19.99 -5.79
N LEU A 234 -19.59 20.85 -6.21
CA LEU A 234 -21.03 20.58 -6.20
C LEU A 234 -21.55 20.10 -7.55
N ILE A 235 -21.09 20.73 -8.64
CA ILE A 235 -21.67 20.55 -9.99
C ILE A 235 -20.85 19.62 -10.89
N GLY A 236 -19.70 19.14 -10.40
CA GLY A 236 -18.74 18.40 -11.20
C GLY A 236 -17.80 19.33 -11.98
N GLY A 237 -16.66 18.78 -12.38
CA GLY A 237 -15.57 19.50 -13.02
C GLY A 237 -14.36 18.59 -13.21
N GLY A 238 -13.51 18.97 -14.16
CA GLY A 238 -12.34 18.21 -14.57
C GLY A 238 -12.49 17.56 -15.94
N SER A 239 -11.37 17.09 -16.47
CA SER A 239 -11.27 16.49 -17.79
C SER A 239 -10.09 15.53 -17.88
N LEU A 240 -10.02 14.77 -18.97
CA LEU A 240 -8.85 13.99 -19.37
C LEU A 240 -8.27 14.59 -20.63
N ALA A 241 -6.98 14.90 -20.60
CA ALA A 241 -6.22 15.27 -21.78
C ALA A 241 -5.40 14.07 -22.26
N TYR A 242 -5.42 13.80 -23.57
CA TYR A 242 -4.49 12.85 -24.18
C TYR A 242 -3.35 13.62 -24.84
N CYS A 243 -2.12 13.19 -24.57
CA CYS A 243 -0.90 13.80 -25.04
C CYS A 243 0.01 12.78 -25.71
N ARG A 244 0.91 13.28 -26.56
CA ARG A 244 1.90 12.50 -27.28
C ARG A 244 3.31 13.01 -26.98
N SER A 245 4.18 12.16 -26.44
CA SER A 245 5.54 12.53 -26.05
C SER A 245 6.42 12.90 -27.25
N ASP A 246 6.30 12.16 -28.35
CA ASP A 246 7.04 12.38 -29.59
C ASP A 246 6.74 13.75 -30.22
N THR A 247 5.46 14.11 -30.33
CA THR A 247 5.03 15.36 -30.98
C THR A 247 4.83 16.52 -30.03
N GLY A 248 4.64 16.27 -28.74
CA GLY A 248 4.25 17.27 -27.73
C GLY A 248 2.81 17.77 -27.89
N LYS A 249 2.01 17.17 -28.78
CA LYS A 249 0.62 17.57 -29.01
C LYS A 249 -0.29 16.96 -27.96
N CYS A 250 -1.23 17.76 -27.49
CA CYS A 250 -2.28 17.34 -26.58
C CYS A 250 -3.63 17.88 -27.03
N HIS A 251 -4.70 17.20 -26.62
CA HIS A 251 -6.07 17.68 -26.72
C HIS A 251 -6.92 17.09 -25.60
N ILE A 252 -8.03 17.76 -25.27
CA ILE A 252 -9.03 17.21 -24.35
C ILE A 252 -9.70 16.01 -25.00
N ALA A 253 -9.57 14.85 -24.36
CA ALA A 253 -10.06 13.55 -24.85
C ALA A 253 -11.35 13.11 -24.15
N ALA A 254 -11.68 13.70 -22.98
CA ALA A 254 -12.98 13.59 -22.31
C ALA A 254 -13.18 14.76 -21.34
N ASP A 255 -14.37 15.35 -21.26
CA ASP A 255 -14.65 16.55 -20.47
C ASP A 255 -15.99 16.53 -19.71
N LYS A 256 -16.63 15.35 -19.61
CA LYS A 256 -17.96 15.19 -19.00
C LYS A 256 -17.95 14.11 -17.93
N GLY A 257 -18.72 14.36 -16.87
CA GLY A 257 -18.95 13.39 -15.80
C GLY A 257 -17.81 13.30 -14.78
N PHE A 258 -16.86 14.23 -14.80
CA PHE A 258 -15.78 14.30 -13.83
C PHE A 258 -16.17 15.08 -12.58
N SER A 259 -15.54 14.74 -11.46
CA SER A 259 -15.72 15.43 -10.19
C SER A 259 -14.41 15.37 -9.43
N MET A 260 -13.54 16.35 -9.71
CA MET A 260 -12.13 16.36 -9.32
C MET A 260 -11.42 15.10 -9.81
N ALA A 261 -11.19 15.01 -11.12
CA ALA A 261 -10.39 13.94 -11.71
C ALA A 261 -8.96 14.04 -11.17
N ASN A 262 -8.49 12.99 -10.50
CA ASN A 262 -7.30 13.05 -9.66
C ASN A 262 -6.32 11.93 -10.07
N GLY A 263 -6.02 10.97 -9.20
CA GLY A 263 -5.21 9.80 -9.50
C GLY A 263 -5.63 9.07 -10.76
N ILE A 264 -4.65 8.65 -11.56
CA ILE A 264 -4.87 7.86 -12.76
C ILE A 264 -3.87 6.70 -12.82
N ALA A 265 -4.35 5.52 -13.21
CA ALA A 265 -3.50 4.35 -13.46
C ALA A 265 -3.82 3.76 -14.84
N HIS A 266 -2.83 3.15 -15.48
CA HIS A 266 -2.97 2.49 -16.78
C HIS A 266 -2.62 1.00 -16.67
N ASP A 267 -3.41 0.13 -17.31
CA ASP A 267 -3.09 -1.31 -17.39
C ASP A 267 -2.59 -1.75 -18.77
N LYS A 268 -2.00 -2.95 -18.78
CA LYS A 268 -1.51 -3.62 -20.00
C LYS A 268 -2.61 -3.98 -21.01
N ASN A 269 -3.89 -3.84 -20.65
CA ASN A 269 -5.02 -4.06 -21.56
C ASN A 269 -5.54 -2.74 -22.17
N GLY A 270 -4.88 -1.61 -21.93
CA GLY A 270 -5.25 -0.31 -22.48
C GLY A 270 -6.36 0.41 -21.73
N HIS A 271 -6.61 0.06 -20.46
CA HIS A 271 -7.57 0.78 -19.61
C HIS A 271 -6.89 1.86 -18.79
N PHE A 272 -7.55 3.01 -18.70
CA PHE A 272 -7.22 4.09 -17.78
C PHE A 272 -8.24 4.12 -16.64
N TYR A 273 -7.78 3.97 -15.41
CA TYR A 273 -8.57 4.08 -14.19
C TYR A 273 -8.40 5.48 -13.63
N VAL A 274 -9.49 6.21 -13.44
CA VAL A 274 -9.45 7.61 -12.99
C VAL A 274 -10.22 7.74 -11.69
N ALA A 275 -9.56 8.22 -10.64
CA ALA A 275 -10.21 8.55 -9.37
C ALA A 275 -10.96 9.88 -9.46
N HIS A 276 -12.14 9.92 -8.86
CA HIS A 276 -12.93 11.13 -8.69
C HIS A 276 -12.97 11.45 -7.20
N SER A 277 -12.20 12.47 -6.78
CA SER A 277 -11.95 12.70 -5.35
C SER A 277 -13.19 13.02 -4.54
N VAL A 278 -14.20 13.64 -5.15
CA VAL A 278 -15.41 14.06 -4.43
C VAL A 278 -16.45 12.95 -4.35
N THR A 279 -16.66 12.21 -5.44
CA THR A 279 -17.80 11.30 -5.59
C THR A 279 -17.52 9.86 -5.17
N GLY A 280 -16.26 9.52 -4.88
CA GLY A 280 -15.88 8.15 -4.52
C GLY A 280 -16.16 7.13 -5.63
N LEU A 281 -15.86 7.56 -6.85
CA LEU A 281 -16.03 6.81 -8.09
C LEU A 281 -14.66 6.64 -8.73
N ILE A 282 -14.39 5.46 -9.26
CA ILE A 282 -13.31 5.24 -10.22
C ILE A 282 -13.96 5.01 -11.58
N THR A 283 -13.68 5.84 -12.57
CA THR A 283 -14.13 5.60 -13.95
C THR A 283 -13.07 4.85 -14.74
N VAL A 284 -13.50 3.96 -15.63
CA VAL A 284 -12.61 3.18 -16.49
C VAL A 284 -12.78 3.65 -17.92
N HIS A 285 -11.70 4.07 -18.56
CA HIS A 285 -11.71 4.61 -19.92
C HIS A 285 -10.84 3.79 -20.86
N LYS A 286 -11.18 3.80 -22.15
CA LYS A 286 -10.33 3.31 -23.24
C LYS A 286 -10.08 4.39 -24.26
N LEU A 287 -8.87 4.44 -24.77
CA LEU A 287 -8.52 5.30 -25.89
C LEU A 287 -9.07 4.69 -27.20
N VAL A 288 -9.97 5.41 -27.86
CA VAL A 288 -10.53 5.03 -29.17
C VAL A 288 -10.50 6.27 -30.06
N ASN A 289 -9.76 6.21 -31.18
CA ASN A 289 -9.61 7.33 -32.12
C ASN A 289 -9.20 8.65 -31.43
N ASN A 290 -8.21 8.58 -30.54
CA ASN A 290 -7.73 9.71 -29.72
C ASN A 290 -8.80 10.31 -28.78
N GLN A 291 -9.88 9.61 -28.46
CA GLN A 291 -10.87 10.02 -27.46
C GLN A 291 -10.91 9.00 -26.34
N LEU A 292 -11.11 9.44 -25.11
CA LEU A 292 -11.25 8.56 -23.96
C LEU A 292 -12.72 8.27 -23.74
N ILE A 293 -13.09 7.02 -24.01
CA ILE A 293 -14.47 6.55 -23.88
C ILE A 293 -14.58 5.81 -22.56
N GLN A 294 -15.46 6.28 -21.67
CA GLN A 294 -15.78 5.56 -20.45
C GLN A 294 -16.45 4.22 -20.80
N VAL A 295 -15.86 3.12 -20.33
CA VAL A 295 -16.33 1.75 -20.55
C VAL A 295 -16.88 1.10 -19.28
N ASP A 296 -16.48 1.57 -18.10
CA ASP A 296 -17.00 1.07 -16.81
C ASP A 296 -16.86 2.12 -15.68
N SER A 297 -17.37 1.78 -14.50
CA SER A 297 -17.23 2.58 -13.29
C SER A 297 -17.33 1.73 -12.01
N ILE A 298 -16.53 2.07 -11.00
CA ILE A 298 -16.42 1.35 -9.74
C ILE A 298 -16.74 2.31 -8.58
N HIS A 299 -17.79 2.00 -7.82
CA HIS A 299 -18.12 2.76 -6.62
C HIS A 299 -17.33 2.24 -5.43
N THR A 300 -16.59 3.13 -4.76
CA THR A 300 -15.74 2.75 -3.61
C THR A 300 -16.37 3.13 -2.28
N GLY A 301 -17.26 4.14 -2.28
CA GLY A 301 -17.91 4.65 -1.06
C GLY A 301 -17.03 5.60 -0.24
N TYR A 302 -15.86 5.99 -0.77
CA TYR A 302 -14.91 6.90 -0.13
C TYR A 302 -14.41 7.93 -1.13
N PRO A 303 -14.25 9.20 -0.73
CA PRO A 303 -13.34 10.13 -1.40
C PRO A 303 -11.96 9.51 -1.56
N MET A 304 -11.31 9.74 -2.70
CA MET A 304 -10.03 9.12 -3.05
C MET A 304 -9.08 10.14 -3.67
N ASP A 305 -7.83 9.75 -3.77
CA ASP A 305 -6.76 10.55 -4.36
C ASP A 305 -6.01 9.66 -5.37
N ASN A 306 -4.71 9.40 -5.19
CA ASN A 306 -3.92 8.62 -6.15
C ASN A 306 -4.25 7.13 -6.19
N LEU A 307 -4.07 6.57 -7.38
CA LEU A 307 -4.32 5.18 -7.73
C LEU A 307 -3.02 4.47 -8.09
N TRP A 308 -2.85 3.24 -7.62
CA TRP A 308 -1.72 2.37 -7.98
C TRP A 308 -2.23 1.02 -8.46
N LEU A 309 -1.72 0.52 -9.59
CA LEU A 309 -2.02 -0.83 -10.07
C LEU A 309 -0.87 -1.76 -9.64
N ASP A 310 -1.16 -2.68 -8.72
CA ASP A 310 -0.14 -3.60 -8.22
C ASP A 310 0.16 -4.77 -9.18
N ALA A 311 1.23 -5.51 -8.90
CA ALA A 311 1.69 -6.62 -9.73
C ALA A 311 0.68 -7.80 -9.82
N ASP A 312 -0.26 -7.91 -8.87
CA ASP A 312 -1.34 -8.90 -8.88
C ASP A 312 -2.57 -8.42 -9.68
N GLY A 313 -2.54 -7.18 -10.18
CA GLY A 313 -3.64 -6.57 -10.92
C GLY A 313 -4.78 -6.07 -10.03
N ASN A 314 -4.49 -5.78 -8.76
CA ASN A 314 -5.39 -5.05 -7.88
C ASN A 314 -5.14 -3.55 -8.03
N LEU A 315 -6.23 -2.78 -8.03
CA LEU A 315 -6.12 -1.33 -7.97
C LEU A 315 -6.16 -0.91 -6.50
N ILE A 316 -5.14 -0.17 -6.09
CA ILE A 316 -4.96 0.37 -4.75
C ILE A 316 -5.30 1.85 -4.81
N ALA A 317 -6.09 2.33 -3.86
CA ALA A 317 -6.50 3.73 -3.80
C ALA A 317 -6.24 4.31 -2.41
N ALA A 318 -5.54 5.43 -2.35
CA ALA A 318 -5.52 6.26 -1.14
C ALA A 318 -6.89 6.96 -1.01
N ALA A 319 -7.45 6.96 0.20
CA ALA A 319 -8.81 7.40 0.45
C ALA A 319 -8.95 8.18 1.76
N PHE A 320 -9.94 9.09 1.78
CA PHE A 320 -10.20 9.99 2.90
C PHE A 320 -11.45 9.52 3.68
N PRO A 321 -11.28 8.81 4.81
CA PRO A 321 -12.41 8.41 5.64
C PRO A 321 -13.05 9.59 6.38
N ASP A 322 -12.30 10.66 6.63
CA ASP A 322 -12.78 11.91 7.22
C ASP A 322 -12.20 13.10 6.43
N PHE A 323 -12.99 13.63 5.50
CA PHE A 323 -12.57 14.73 4.64
C PHE A 323 -12.37 16.06 5.41
N ILE A 324 -13.08 16.26 6.52
CA ILE A 324 -12.92 17.47 7.34
C ILE A 324 -11.58 17.42 8.07
N ALA A 325 -11.20 16.25 8.62
CA ALA A 325 -9.89 16.05 9.21
C ALA A 325 -8.77 16.22 8.18
N PHE A 326 -8.95 15.68 6.97
CA PHE A 326 -8.02 15.88 5.85
C PHE A 326 -7.84 17.37 5.53
N ALA A 327 -8.93 18.12 5.34
CA ALA A 327 -8.87 19.57 5.09
C ALA A 327 -8.17 20.34 6.22
N LYS A 328 -8.29 19.90 7.49
CA LYS A 328 -7.53 20.50 8.59
C LYS A 328 -6.03 20.19 8.50
N SER A 329 -5.66 18.96 8.13
CA SER A 329 -4.24 18.61 7.94
C SER A 329 -3.59 19.41 6.80
N THR A 330 -4.33 19.78 5.75
CA THR A 330 -3.76 20.62 4.68
C THR A 330 -3.52 22.07 5.14
N MET A 331 -4.34 22.57 6.08
CA MET A 331 -4.19 23.91 6.66
C MET A 331 -3.09 24.00 7.72
N ASP A 332 -2.78 22.90 8.42
CA ASP A 332 -1.79 22.85 9.50
C ASP A 332 -0.97 21.53 9.46
N PRO A 333 -0.16 21.32 8.41
CA PRO A 333 0.43 20.01 8.08
C PRO A 333 1.54 19.58 9.04
N TYR A 334 2.16 20.51 9.75
CA TYR A 334 3.17 20.19 10.76
C TYR A 334 2.55 19.71 12.08
N ASN A 335 1.30 20.07 12.37
CA ASN A 335 0.69 19.80 13.68
C ASN A 335 -0.54 18.88 13.61
N VAL A 336 -1.15 18.71 12.43
CA VAL A 336 -2.37 17.93 12.24
C VAL A 336 -2.15 16.82 11.21
N VAL A 337 -2.35 15.57 11.64
CA VAL A 337 -2.41 14.40 10.76
C VAL A 337 -3.84 13.87 10.74
N ALA A 338 -4.36 13.58 9.55
CA ALA A 338 -5.72 13.10 9.36
C ALA A 338 -5.79 11.57 9.34
N PRO A 339 -6.93 10.97 9.72
CA PRO A 339 -7.19 9.57 9.48
C PRO A 339 -7.12 9.25 7.99
N ALA A 340 -6.57 8.09 7.64
CA ALA A 340 -6.40 7.66 6.25
C ALA A 340 -6.84 6.22 6.06
N THR A 341 -7.33 5.92 4.86
CA THR A 341 -7.75 4.58 4.43
C THR A 341 -7.05 4.24 3.13
N VAL A 342 -6.60 3.01 2.98
CA VAL A 342 -6.19 2.45 1.70
C VAL A 342 -7.21 1.41 1.30
N LEU A 343 -7.79 1.58 0.12
CA LEU A 343 -8.71 0.62 -0.48
C LEU A 343 -7.96 -0.26 -1.46
N SER A 344 -8.37 -1.52 -1.53
CA SER A 344 -7.97 -2.45 -2.58
C SER A 344 -9.20 -2.93 -3.33
N ILE A 345 -9.13 -2.86 -4.66
CA ILE A 345 -10.15 -3.34 -5.58
C ILE A 345 -9.56 -4.53 -6.33
N ASN A 346 -10.01 -5.73 -5.95
CA ASN A 346 -9.32 -6.96 -6.33
C ASN A 346 -9.63 -7.41 -7.76
N GLY A 347 -8.59 -7.79 -8.50
CA GLY A 347 -8.71 -8.53 -9.75
C GLY A 347 -9.36 -7.78 -10.92
N ILE A 348 -9.24 -6.45 -10.96
CA ILE A 348 -9.88 -5.61 -11.99
C ILE A 348 -9.43 -6.00 -13.40
N ALA A 349 -8.14 -6.25 -13.61
CA ALA A 349 -7.59 -6.61 -14.91
C ALA A 349 -8.19 -7.92 -15.49
N ASN A 350 -8.63 -8.83 -14.61
CA ASN A 350 -9.28 -10.09 -14.99
C ASN A 350 -10.81 -9.96 -15.06
N GLN A 351 -11.41 -9.18 -14.15
CA GLN A 351 -12.86 -8.99 -14.11
C GLN A 351 -13.36 -8.15 -15.27
N LEU A 352 -12.62 -7.15 -15.78
CA LEU A 352 -13.04 -6.41 -16.97
C LEU A 352 -13.05 -7.26 -18.25
N LYS A 353 -12.38 -8.42 -18.27
CA LYS A 353 -12.43 -9.39 -19.38
C LYS A 353 -13.69 -10.25 -19.33
N THR A 354 -14.23 -10.49 -18.14
CA THR A 354 -15.41 -11.33 -17.91
C THR A 354 -16.52 -10.44 -17.38
N LEU A 355 -17.54 -10.12 -18.19
CA LEU A 355 -18.67 -9.18 -17.94
C LEU A 355 -19.43 -9.26 -16.58
N GLY A 356 -18.97 -9.99 -15.56
CA GLY A 356 -19.45 -10.00 -14.18
C GLY A 356 -19.03 -8.75 -13.39
N LYS A 357 -19.97 -7.82 -13.26
CA LYS A 357 -19.83 -6.47 -12.65
C LYS A 357 -19.80 -6.43 -11.11
N ASN A 358 -19.07 -7.33 -10.45
CA ASN A 358 -18.98 -7.34 -8.99
C ASN A 358 -17.55 -7.12 -8.51
N PHE A 359 -17.04 -5.89 -8.65
CA PHE A 359 -15.76 -5.50 -8.07
C PHE A 359 -15.83 -5.61 -6.54
N LYS A 360 -14.90 -6.35 -5.95
CA LYS A 360 -14.76 -6.43 -4.50
C LYS A 360 -13.85 -5.31 -4.03
N VAL A 361 -14.45 -4.27 -3.46
CA VAL A 361 -13.74 -3.20 -2.75
C VAL A 361 -13.57 -3.60 -1.30
N SER A 362 -12.36 -3.50 -0.77
CA SER A 362 -12.06 -3.78 0.64
C SER A 362 -11.01 -2.83 1.19
N LYS A 363 -10.99 -2.61 2.51
CA LYS A 363 -9.93 -1.83 3.16
C LYS A 363 -8.68 -2.70 3.27
N LEU A 364 -7.57 -2.23 2.71
CA LEU A 364 -6.26 -2.85 2.86
C LEU A 364 -5.64 -2.47 4.21
N VAL A 365 -5.75 -1.19 4.58
CA VAL A 365 -5.39 -0.64 5.90
C VAL A 365 -6.21 0.62 6.16
N GLU A 366 -6.51 0.92 7.42
CA GLU A 366 -7.15 2.16 7.84
C GLU A 366 -6.64 2.58 9.22
N ASP A 367 -6.44 3.88 9.43
CA ASP A 367 -5.88 4.42 10.67
C ASP A 367 -6.75 5.53 11.22
N ARG A 368 -7.84 5.15 11.92
CA ARG A 368 -8.77 6.09 12.56
C ARG A 368 -8.07 7.14 13.42
N ASP A 369 -7.06 6.73 14.16
CA ASP A 369 -6.46 7.56 15.20
C ASP A 369 -5.26 8.38 14.65
N ALA A 370 -5.02 8.33 13.34
CA ALA A 370 -3.91 9.00 12.65
C ALA A 370 -2.55 8.75 13.34
N LYS A 371 -2.33 7.50 13.79
CA LYS A 371 -1.13 7.09 14.54
C LYS A 371 0.10 6.92 13.65
N SER A 372 -0.11 6.43 12.44
CA SER A 372 0.94 5.92 11.57
C SER A 372 0.81 6.45 10.15
N LEU A 373 -0.38 6.53 9.56
CA LEU A 373 -0.53 6.89 8.14
C LEU A 373 -0.40 8.42 7.89
N PRO A 374 0.19 8.86 6.75
CA PRO A 374 0.57 10.25 6.47
C PRO A 374 -0.53 11.06 5.78
N SER A 375 -1.72 11.21 6.38
CA SER A 375 -2.87 11.89 5.74
C SER A 375 -3.00 11.51 4.25
N SER A 376 -2.95 10.20 3.97
CA SER A 376 -2.39 9.68 2.72
C SER A 376 -3.10 10.14 1.45
N THR A 377 -2.31 10.61 0.49
CA THR A 377 -2.74 10.93 -0.89
C THR A 377 -2.32 9.85 -1.88
N VAL A 378 -1.36 9.00 -1.52
CA VAL A 378 -0.90 7.89 -2.36
C VAL A 378 -0.56 6.67 -1.51
N ALA A 379 -0.81 5.49 -2.06
CA ALA A 379 -0.45 4.21 -1.47
C ALA A 379 0.02 3.24 -2.55
N VAL A 380 1.26 2.77 -2.44
CA VAL A 380 1.90 1.82 -3.36
C VAL A 380 2.09 0.48 -2.67
N HIS A 381 1.47 -0.55 -3.23
CA HIS A 381 1.53 -1.92 -2.72
C HIS A 381 2.63 -2.70 -3.41
N ASP A 382 3.61 -3.13 -2.63
CA ASP A 382 4.68 -4.02 -3.03
C ASP A 382 4.30 -5.46 -2.67
N VAL A 383 3.76 -6.15 -3.67
CA VAL A 383 3.35 -7.55 -3.57
C VAL A 383 4.54 -8.46 -3.25
N LYS A 384 5.71 -8.17 -3.83
CA LYS A 384 6.91 -9.02 -3.76
C LYS A 384 7.56 -8.95 -2.37
N GLY A 385 7.71 -7.75 -1.83
CA GLY A 385 8.31 -7.52 -0.51
C GLY A 385 7.31 -7.54 0.64
N HIS A 386 6.01 -7.70 0.35
CA HIS A 386 4.91 -7.63 1.33
C HIS A 386 4.94 -6.31 2.12
N LYS A 387 5.12 -5.20 1.40
CA LYS A 387 5.19 -3.85 1.95
C LYS A 387 4.11 -2.96 1.35
N LEU A 388 3.75 -1.92 2.09
CA LEU A 388 2.88 -0.85 1.62
C LEU A 388 3.56 0.49 1.94
N PHE A 389 3.76 1.31 0.92
CA PHE A 389 4.36 2.63 1.02
C PHE A 389 3.27 3.68 0.89
N LEU A 390 3.19 4.63 1.81
CA LEU A 390 2.20 5.69 1.79
C LEU A 390 2.86 7.04 1.95
N ALA A 391 2.34 8.04 1.26
CA ALA A 391 2.76 9.42 1.38
C ALA A 391 1.55 10.38 1.31
N GLY A 392 1.80 11.66 1.57
CA GLY A 392 0.77 12.70 1.61
C GLY A 392 1.32 14.03 1.10
N VAL A 393 0.58 14.69 0.21
CA VAL A 393 0.90 16.02 -0.36
C VAL A 393 1.15 17.10 0.70
N PHE A 394 0.53 16.95 1.88
CA PHE A 394 0.69 17.83 3.04
C PHE A 394 1.18 17.07 4.29
N SER A 395 1.99 16.01 4.12
CA SER A 395 2.53 15.22 5.25
C SER A 395 4.02 15.48 5.50
N PRO A 396 4.48 15.58 6.76
CA PRO A 396 5.89 15.75 7.10
C PRO A 396 6.70 14.44 7.09
N PHE A 397 6.10 13.33 6.69
CA PHE A 397 6.72 12.00 6.64
C PHE A 397 6.00 11.10 5.62
N ILE A 398 6.68 10.04 5.20
CA ILE A 398 6.06 8.88 4.56
C ILE A 398 5.89 7.76 5.59
N THR A 399 5.06 6.77 5.26
CA THR A 399 4.88 5.59 6.09
C THR A 399 5.16 4.32 5.31
N ILE A 400 5.93 3.44 5.93
CA ILE A 400 6.23 2.12 5.41
C ILE A 400 5.57 1.11 6.32
N CYS A 401 4.65 0.32 5.76
CA CYS A 401 3.97 -0.75 6.44
C CYS A 401 4.51 -2.10 5.97
N GLU A 402 4.88 -2.95 6.91
CA GLU A 402 5.29 -4.33 6.64
C GLU A 402 4.15 -5.27 7.01
N GLN A 403 3.84 -6.21 6.11
CA GLN A 403 2.78 -7.16 6.37
C GLN A 403 3.20 -8.10 7.50
N LEU A 404 2.29 -8.29 8.46
CA LEU A 404 2.47 -9.33 9.45
C LEU A 404 2.48 -10.70 8.74
N PRO A 405 3.40 -11.62 9.09
CA PRO A 405 3.36 -12.97 8.57
C PRO A 405 1.97 -13.57 8.80
N HIS A 406 1.32 -14.04 7.73
CA HIS A 406 0.02 -14.69 7.82
C HIS A 406 0.07 -15.80 8.90
N GLY A 407 -0.72 -15.64 9.96
CA GLY A 407 -0.83 -16.62 11.06
C GLY A 407 -0.06 -16.32 12.35
N LEU A 408 0.68 -15.21 12.45
CA LEU A 408 1.35 -14.83 13.70
C LEU A 408 0.40 -14.11 14.69
N ARG A 409 -0.51 -14.87 15.30
CA ARG A 409 -1.26 -14.44 16.50
C ARG A 409 -0.66 -15.15 17.71
N LEU A 410 0.19 -14.48 18.47
CA LEU A 410 0.70 -15.04 19.73
C LEU A 410 -0.44 -15.17 20.74
N SER A 411 -0.62 -16.34 21.32
CA SER A 411 -1.51 -16.48 22.49
C SER A 411 -0.95 -15.64 23.64
N GLY A 412 -1.83 -14.96 24.38
CA GLY A 412 -1.41 -14.06 25.47
C GLY A 412 -0.55 -14.74 26.54
N GLU A 413 -0.71 -16.05 26.74
CA GLU A 413 0.07 -16.84 27.69
C GLU A 413 1.49 -17.17 27.21
N LEU A 414 1.68 -17.48 25.91
CA LEU A 414 3.02 -17.74 25.36
C LEU A 414 3.86 -16.46 25.34
N ALA A 415 3.24 -15.33 24.98
CA ALA A 415 3.88 -14.02 25.05
C ALA A 415 4.26 -13.66 26.50
N TYR A 416 3.43 -14.02 27.49
CA TYR A 416 3.73 -13.79 28.91
C TYR A 416 4.85 -14.73 29.41
N ILE A 417 4.78 -16.03 29.15
CA ILE A 417 5.76 -17.02 29.65
C ILE A 417 7.14 -16.81 29.03
N ALA A 418 7.22 -16.54 27.72
CA ALA A 418 8.49 -16.35 27.02
C ALA A 418 9.23 -15.08 27.44
N THR A 419 8.52 -14.14 28.07
CA THR A 419 9.04 -12.80 28.32
C THR A 419 9.00 -12.37 29.79
N LYS A 420 8.39 -13.15 30.71
CA LYS A 420 8.29 -12.87 32.15
C LYS A 420 9.61 -12.59 32.89
N HIS A 421 10.75 -12.96 32.30
CA HIS A 421 12.08 -12.77 32.87
C HIS A 421 12.81 -11.53 32.33
N LEU A 422 12.21 -10.84 31.35
CA LEU A 422 12.75 -9.62 30.79
C LEU A 422 12.34 -8.42 31.64
N THR A 423 13.22 -7.43 31.75
CA THR A 423 12.86 -6.14 32.33
C THR A 423 11.87 -5.43 31.41
N ASN A 424 11.04 -4.53 31.95
CA ASN A 424 10.06 -3.77 31.17
C ASN A 424 10.68 -3.06 29.94
N LYS A 425 11.90 -2.54 30.08
CA LYS A 425 12.65 -1.92 28.97
C LYS A 425 13.11 -2.94 27.93
N ALA A 426 13.50 -4.14 28.35
CA ALA A 426 13.85 -5.24 27.45
C ALA A 426 12.62 -5.88 26.79
N LEU A 427 11.47 -5.89 27.47
CA LEU A 427 10.16 -6.31 26.93
C LEU A 427 9.74 -5.40 25.77
N ALA A 428 9.69 -4.10 26.02
CA ALA A 428 9.35 -3.08 25.03
C ALA A 428 10.28 -3.12 23.81
N LYS A 429 11.59 -3.34 24.03
CA LYS A 429 12.59 -3.39 22.96
C LYS A 429 12.54 -4.69 22.15
N ALA A 430 12.37 -5.84 22.82
CA ALA A 430 12.45 -7.14 22.15
C ALA A 430 11.13 -7.58 21.53
N ASN A 431 9.99 -7.10 22.03
CA ASN A 431 8.65 -7.46 21.56
C ASN A 431 7.72 -6.24 21.57
N PRO A 432 8.03 -5.19 20.78
CA PRO A 432 7.24 -3.95 20.74
C PRO A 432 5.79 -4.15 20.28
N TYR A 433 5.48 -5.31 19.68
CA TYR A 433 4.15 -5.70 19.22
C TYR A 433 3.22 -6.14 20.35
N ALA A 434 3.77 -6.80 21.38
CA ALA A 434 2.99 -7.31 22.50
C ALA A 434 3.04 -6.37 23.71
N PHE A 435 4.11 -5.56 23.87
CA PHE A 435 4.33 -4.74 25.07
C PHE A 435 4.48 -3.24 24.71
N ASP A 436 3.90 -2.37 25.53
CA ASP A 436 4.06 -0.92 25.44
C ASP A 436 5.45 -0.48 25.95
N GLN A 437 5.76 0.82 25.81
CA GLN A 437 7.05 1.39 26.24
C GLN A 437 7.32 1.24 27.75
N SER A 438 6.28 0.98 28.54
CA SER A 438 6.38 0.70 29.98
C SER A 438 6.52 -0.80 30.30
N GLY A 439 6.60 -1.66 29.28
CA GLY A 439 6.70 -3.12 29.39
C GLY A 439 5.39 -3.80 29.76
N ARG A 440 4.24 -3.12 29.64
CA ARG A 440 2.91 -3.71 29.88
C ARG A 440 2.33 -4.25 28.58
N ILE A 441 1.54 -5.31 28.66
CA ILE A 441 0.96 -5.91 27.46
C ILE A 441 -0.08 -4.97 26.86
N LYS A 442 0.00 -4.71 25.55
CA LYS A 442 -0.99 -3.93 24.79
C LYS A 442 -2.38 -4.62 24.84
N SER A 443 -3.46 -3.86 24.77
CA SER A 443 -4.84 -4.30 25.09
C SER A 443 -5.42 -5.34 24.13
N ALA A 444 -6.54 -5.97 24.52
CA ALA A 444 -7.14 -7.18 23.96
C ALA A 444 -7.60 -7.12 22.49
N ALA A 445 -7.59 -5.95 21.82
CA ALA A 445 -7.99 -5.82 20.42
C ALA A 445 -7.05 -6.57 19.44
N THR A 446 -5.83 -6.90 19.88
CA THR A 446 -4.85 -7.70 19.12
C THR A 446 -4.82 -9.18 19.53
N ARG A 447 -5.75 -9.64 20.37
CA ARG A 447 -5.78 -11.03 20.87
C ARG A 447 -6.97 -11.77 20.29
N ILE A 448 -6.78 -13.07 20.01
CA ILE A 448 -7.91 -14.00 20.00
C ILE A 448 -8.34 -14.17 21.46
N PRO A 449 -9.57 -13.81 21.83
CA PRO A 449 -10.06 -14.06 23.18
C PRO A 449 -10.63 -15.48 23.24
N GLU A 450 -9.82 -16.50 23.50
CA GLU A 450 -10.37 -17.80 23.94
C GLU A 450 -9.52 -18.44 25.04
N ASP A 451 -10.27 -19.08 25.93
CA ASP A 451 -9.93 -19.78 27.17
C ASP A 451 -8.60 -20.57 27.18
N PRO A 452 -8.04 -20.84 28.37
CA PRO A 452 -6.70 -21.40 28.52
C PRO A 452 -6.52 -22.64 27.64
N ALA A 453 -5.47 -22.63 26.82
CA ALA A 453 -5.03 -23.83 26.12
C ALA A 453 -4.81 -24.91 27.20
N PRO A 454 -5.48 -26.08 27.13
CA PRO A 454 -5.43 -27.04 28.20
C PRO A 454 -3.99 -27.48 28.43
N LEU A 455 -3.49 -27.22 29.63
CA LEU A 455 -2.19 -27.69 30.08
C LEU A 455 -2.33 -29.19 30.35
N ALA A 456 -1.83 -30.02 29.44
CA ALA A 456 -1.79 -31.45 29.64
C ALA A 456 -0.50 -31.84 30.39
N ARG A 457 -0.54 -32.92 31.17
CA ARG A 457 0.67 -33.54 31.71
C ARG A 457 0.84 -34.90 31.04
N ALA A 458 1.99 -35.11 30.41
CA ALA A 458 2.42 -36.44 29.97
C ALA A 458 3.73 -36.77 30.68
N HIS A 459 3.77 -37.94 31.33
CA HIS A 459 4.94 -38.41 32.08
C HIS A 459 5.50 -37.39 33.09
N GLY A 460 4.62 -36.63 33.76
CA GLY A 460 4.98 -35.65 34.77
C GLY A 460 5.45 -34.29 34.24
N LEU A 461 5.62 -34.15 32.92
CA LEU A 461 6.02 -32.90 32.28
C LEU A 461 4.80 -32.11 31.78
N PRO A 462 4.77 -30.78 31.97
CA PRO A 462 3.72 -29.93 31.41
C PRO A 462 3.88 -29.79 29.90
N LEU A 463 2.79 -30.00 29.16
CA LEU A 463 2.67 -29.84 27.72
C LEU A 463 1.67 -28.72 27.42
N ILE A 464 1.98 -27.91 26.41
CA ILE A 464 1.06 -26.93 25.84
C ILE A 464 0.44 -27.55 24.60
N ILE A 465 -0.88 -27.73 24.60
CA ILE A 465 -1.61 -28.21 23.44
C ILE A 465 -1.84 -27.02 22.51
N VAL A 466 -1.32 -27.11 21.29
CA VAL A 466 -1.52 -26.10 20.23
C VAL A 466 -2.43 -26.66 19.14
N ASN A 467 -3.17 -25.77 18.48
CA ASN A 467 -4.02 -26.16 17.36
C ASN A 467 -3.15 -26.65 16.19
N LYS A 468 -3.70 -27.50 15.30
CA LYS A 468 -2.98 -28.19 14.23
C LYS A 468 -2.22 -27.26 13.27
N ASP A 469 -2.60 -25.98 13.25
CA ASP A 469 -2.04 -24.94 12.39
C ASP A 469 -1.34 -23.81 13.18
N SER A 470 -0.81 -24.09 14.37
CA SER A 470 -0.14 -23.12 15.25
C SER A 470 1.32 -23.50 15.57
N VAL A 471 2.22 -22.51 15.60
CA VAL A 471 3.65 -22.71 15.92
C VAL A 471 4.01 -22.05 17.26
N PRO A 472 4.55 -22.80 18.24
CA PRO A 472 5.05 -22.22 19.47
C PRO A 472 6.47 -21.67 19.28
N LEU A 473 6.69 -20.38 19.60
CA LEU A 473 8.01 -19.78 19.65
C LEU A 473 8.64 -19.98 21.04
N THR A 474 9.84 -20.56 21.11
CA THR A 474 10.58 -20.79 22.37
C THR A 474 12.00 -20.22 22.28
N ARG A 475 12.59 -19.83 23.42
CA ARG A 475 14.01 -19.40 23.50
C ARG A 475 14.94 -20.62 23.66
N ARG A 476 16.20 -20.51 23.20
CA ARG A 476 17.26 -21.54 23.19
C ARG A 476 17.34 -22.47 24.43
N PRO A 477 17.23 -21.98 25.69
CA PRO A 477 17.28 -22.85 26.88
C PRO A 477 16.01 -23.73 27.05
N PHE A 478 14.87 -23.26 26.55
CA PHE A 478 13.57 -23.94 26.66
C PHE A 478 13.33 -24.90 25.50
N ALA A 479 13.87 -24.63 24.30
CA ALA A 479 13.86 -25.57 23.19
C ALA A 479 14.53 -26.91 23.57
N LEU A 480 15.64 -26.86 24.33
CA LEU A 480 16.33 -28.04 24.88
C LEU A 480 15.49 -28.84 25.88
N HIS A 481 14.56 -28.21 26.60
CA HIS A 481 13.62 -28.88 27.52
C HIS A 481 12.36 -29.39 26.82
N SER A 482 12.05 -28.85 25.64
CA SER A 482 10.85 -29.19 24.84
C SER A 482 11.08 -30.41 23.93
N ALA A 483 12.33 -30.83 23.75
CA ALA A 483 12.73 -31.97 22.93
C ALA A 483 13.34 -33.07 23.81
N ALA A 484 12.51 -33.77 24.57
CA ALA A 484 12.92 -35.00 25.25
C ALA A 484 11.74 -35.96 25.39
N LEU A 485 11.35 -36.59 24.29
CA LEU A 485 10.50 -37.79 24.33
C LEU A 485 11.39 -39.01 24.13
N LYS A 486 11.79 -39.66 25.23
CA LYS A 486 12.20 -41.07 25.23
C LYS A 486 10.98 -41.90 25.66
N SER A 487 10.50 -42.75 24.75
CA SER A 487 9.37 -43.65 25.00
C SER A 487 9.69 -44.68 26.09
N LYS A 488 8.77 -44.85 27.04
CA LYS A 488 8.57 -46.13 27.76
C LYS A 488 7.10 -46.51 27.69
N SER A 489 6.77 -47.29 26.64
CA SER A 489 5.74 -48.33 26.58
C SER A 489 4.45 -48.12 27.41
N ASP A 490 3.67 -47.08 27.12
CA ASP A 490 2.31 -46.97 27.67
C ASP A 490 1.28 -47.35 26.60
N LYS A 491 0.43 -48.35 26.90
CA LYS A 491 -0.59 -48.88 26.00
C LYS A 491 -1.79 -47.93 25.85
N ASN A 492 -1.89 -46.87 26.66
CA ASN A 492 -3.04 -45.96 26.70
C ASN A 492 -3.08 -44.92 25.56
N LEU A 493 -1.99 -44.75 24.79
CA LEU A 493 -1.96 -43.81 23.66
C LEU A 493 -2.53 -44.38 22.35
N LYS A 494 -2.96 -45.65 22.31
CA LYS A 494 -3.50 -46.29 21.10
C LYS A 494 -4.98 -46.00 20.80
N GLY A 495 -5.68 -45.26 21.66
CA GLY A 495 -7.14 -45.03 21.54
C GLY A 495 -7.58 -43.66 21.03
N ALA A 496 -6.67 -42.70 20.88
CA ALA A 496 -7.04 -41.36 20.44
C ALA A 496 -6.99 -41.27 18.91
N ALA A 497 -8.17 -41.18 18.27
CA ALA A 497 -8.28 -40.69 16.91
C ALA A 497 -7.60 -39.30 16.84
N SER A 498 -6.56 -39.21 16.05
CA SER A 498 -5.58 -38.12 16.00
C SER A 498 -6.20 -36.78 15.56
N ALA A 499 -6.51 -35.90 16.53
CA ALA A 499 -6.82 -34.49 16.28
C ALA A 499 -5.63 -33.54 16.49
N PHE A 500 -4.46 -34.07 16.89
CA PHE A 500 -3.30 -33.27 17.26
C PHE A 500 -2.05 -33.71 16.48
N THR A 501 -1.29 -32.74 15.98
CA THR A 501 0.02 -32.93 15.35
C THR A 501 1.02 -32.00 16.03
N ILE A 502 2.27 -32.46 16.21
CA ILE A 502 3.36 -31.65 16.77
C ILE A 502 4.00 -30.88 15.61
N GLY A 503 3.88 -29.54 15.61
CA GLY A 503 4.39 -28.65 14.56
C GLY A 503 5.88 -28.30 14.69
N THR A 504 6.42 -27.70 13.63
CA THR A 504 7.84 -27.30 13.51
C THR A 504 8.17 -26.12 14.42
N ILE A 505 9.34 -26.15 15.08
CA ILE A 505 9.83 -25.06 15.95
C ILE A 505 10.85 -24.24 15.16
N LEU A 506 10.60 -22.94 14.99
CA LEU A 506 11.53 -22.02 14.33
C LEU A 506 12.33 -21.19 15.35
N HIS A 507 13.63 -21.07 15.11
CA HIS A 507 14.58 -20.29 15.88
C HIS A 507 14.97 -19.01 15.11
N PRO A 508 14.96 -17.81 15.73
CA PRO A 508 15.49 -16.61 15.08
C PRO A 508 17.02 -16.67 15.13
N GLY A 509 17.65 -17.06 14.01
CA GLY A 509 19.12 -17.04 13.83
C GLY A 509 19.80 -18.40 13.61
N GLY A 510 19.10 -19.44 13.16
CA GLY A 510 19.71 -20.74 12.83
C GLY A 510 18.74 -21.74 12.18
N MET A 511 19.28 -22.79 11.55
CA MET A 511 18.55 -23.76 10.70
C MET A 511 17.26 -24.32 11.33
N PRO A 512 16.21 -24.57 10.52
CA PRO A 512 14.95 -25.16 10.99
C PRO A 512 15.14 -26.57 11.53
N LEU A 513 14.55 -26.86 12.70
CA LEU A 513 14.49 -28.21 13.25
C LEU A 513 13.18 -28.88 12.79
N ILE A 514 13.27 -29.74 11.79
CA ILE A 514 12.14 -30.53 11.31
C ILE A 514 12.02 -31.79 12.17
N ILE A 515 10.89 -31.95 12.86
CA ILE A 515 10.52 -33.21 13.49
C ILE A 515 9.51 -33.89 12.56
N ALA A 516 9.98 -34.82 11.73
CA ALA A 516 9.10 -35.64 10.90
C ALA A 516 8.79 -36.96 11.63
N MET A 517 7.51 -37.27 11.80
CA MET A 517 7.07 -38.64 12.08
C MET A 517 6.41 -39.18 10.81
N SER A 518 6.95 -40.27 10.25
CA SER A 518 6.33 -40.99 9.14
C SER A 518 5.05 -41.69 9.65
N PRO A 519 3.92 -41.59 8.94
CA PRO A 519 2.75 -42.40 9.25
C PRO A 519 2.93 -43.76 8.58
N ASP A 520 3.53 -44.73 9.26
CA ASP A 520 3.56 -46.08 8.69
C ASP A 520 2.21 -46.78 8.86
N THR A 521 1.65 -47.15 7.71
CA THR A 521 0.34 -47.75 7.51
C THR A 521 0.35 -49.25 7.83
N ASN A 522 0.33 -49.65 9.12
CA ASN A 522 -0.26 -50.95 9.53
C ASN A 522 -0.36 -51.08 11.06
N PRO A 523 -1.47 -51.54 11.67
CA PRO A 523 -1.66 -51.45 13.12
C PRO A 523 -0.97 -52.55 13.96
N PHE A 524 -0.22 -53.48 13.36
CA PHE A 524 0.33 -54.63 14.09
C PHE A 524 1.79 -54.94 13.73
N ARG A 525 2.65 -54.76 14.75
CA ARG A 525 4.08 -55.14 14.88
C ARG A 525 5.12 -54.16 14.33
N ALA A 526 5.77 -53.43 15.24
CA ALA A 526 7.20 -53.58 15.55
C ALA A 526 7.52 -52.74 16.80
N ALA A 527 8.20 -53.33 17.78
CA ALA A 527 8.89 -52.58 18.82
C ALA A 527 10.23 -52.15 18.22
N GLY A 528 10.41 -50.86 17.96
CA GLY A 528 11.66 -50.27 17.51
C GLY A 528 12.05 -49.12 18.43
N GLU A 529 13.28 -49.16 18.94
CA GLU A 529 13.92 -48.04 19.62
C GLU A 529 14.16 -46.91 18.60
N PHE A 530 13.88 -45.66 19.00
CA PHE A 530 14.33 -44.49 18.25
C PHE A 530 15.53 -43.88 19.00
N THR A 531 16.67 -43.80 18.31
CA THR A 531 17.87 -43.12 18.79
C THR A 531 17.95 -41.75 18.13
N LEU A 532 17.91 -40.69 18.93
CA LEU A 532 18.13 -39.32 18.47
C LEU A 532 19.64 -39.07 18.35
N TRP A 533 20.11 -38.71 17.15
CA TRP A 533 21.49 -38.25 16.93
C TRP A 533 21.52 -36.73 16.79
N VAL A 534 22.35 -36.08 17.59
CA VAL A 534 22.70 -34.66 17.44
C VAL A 534 24.22 -34.59 17.28
N LYS A 535 24.71 -34.13 16.12
CA LYS A 535 26.14 -33.83 15.93
C LYS A 535 26.33 -32.42 15.37
N PRO A 536 27.37 -31.68 15.80
CA PRO A 536 27.58 -30.30 15.40
C PRO A 536 28.58 -30.23 14.23
N SER A 537 28.07 -30.22 12.99
CA SER A 537 28.65 -29.64 11.76
C SER A 537 28.29 -30.50 10.53
N PHE A 538 27.78 -29.85 9.48
CA PHE A 538 27.46 -30.45 8.19
C PHE A 538 28.24 -29.70 7.09
N SER A 539 29.58 -29.76 7.13
CA SER A 539 30.40 -29.19 6.04
C SER A 539 30.84 -30.21 4.98
N ASP A 540 30.85 -31.53 5.24
CA ASP A 540 31.54 -32.47 4.34
C ASP A 540 30.82 -33.80 4.11
N TRP A 541 29.64 -33.79 3.48
CA TRP A 541 28.96 -35.03 3.07
C TRP A 541 28.49 -34.96 1.62
N THR A 542 28.89 -35.95 0.80
CA THR A 542 28.28 -36.23 -0.50
C THR A 542 27.05 -37.11 -0.32
N VAL A 543 26.11 -37.07 -1.28
CA VAL A 543 24.85 -37.84 -1.23
C VAL A 543 25.09 -39.34 -1.02
N ASP A 544 26.16 -39.89 -1.60
CA ASP A 544 26.53 -41.30 -1.45
C ASP A 544 26.97 -41.67 -0.03
N ALA A 545 27.61 -40.75 0.71
CA ALA A 545 28.01 -40.99 2.10
C ALA A 545 26.81 -41.05 3.04
N VAL A 546 25.77 -40.24 2.77
CA VAL A 546 24.52 -40.25 3.54
C VAL A 546 23.74 -41.54 3.29
N LEU A 547 23.70 -42.01 2.04
CA LEU A 547 23.03 -43.25 1.67
C LEU A 547 23.75 -44.50 2.19
N ASP A 548 25.08 -44.49 2.27
CA ASP A 548 25.88 -45.62 2.79
C ASP A 548 25.78 -45.79 4.31
N GLU A 549 25.56 -44.70 5.07
CA GLU A 549 25.23 -44.76 6.50
C GLU A 549 23.79 -45.22 6.75
N LEU A 550 22.82 -44.72 5.96
CA LEU A 550 21.43 -45.15 6.08
C LEU A 550 21.24 -46.61 5.65
N GLY A 551 22.03 -47.11 4.69
CA GLY A 551 22.04 -48.51 4.26
C GLY A 551 22.57 -49.49 5.31
N LYS A 552 23.39 -49.04 6.28
CA LYS A 552 23.89 -49.85 7.39
C LYS A 552 22.87 -49.99 8.53
N VAL A 553 21.85 -49.14 8.57
CA VAL A 553 20.77 -49.17 9.56
C VAL A 553 19.48 -49.70 8.92
N GLY A 554 19.49 -51.00 8.61
CA GLY A 554 18.28 -51.81 8.42
C GLY A 554 17.45 -51.52 7.16
N ASN A 555 17.73 -52.26 6.07
CA ASN A 555 16.80 -52.70 5.03
C ASN A 555 15.71 -51.73 4.50
N MET A 556 15.95 -50.42 4.46
CA MET A 556 15.12 -49.49 3.69
C MET A 556 15.52 -49.54 2.21
N ARG A 557 14.53 -49.70 1.31
CA ARG A 557 14.77 -49.64 -0.14
C ARG A 557 14.55 -48.22 -0.62
N GLN A 558 15.27 -47.82 -1.67
CA GLN A 558 15.29 -46.47 -2.23
C GLN A 558 13.90 -45.91 -2.63
N ASN A 559 12.89 -46.78 -2.77
CA ASN A 559 11.52 -46.41 -3.12
C ASN A 559 10.64 -46.02 -1.91
N ASP A 560 11.12 -46.15 -0.67
CA ASP A 560 10.36 -45.81 0.54
C ASP A 560 10.51 -44.33 0.95
N ILE A 561 11.19 -43.51 0.14
CA ILE A 561 11.41 -42.08 0.37
C ILE A 561 10.46 -41.26 -0.49
N LEU A 562 9.31 -40.85 0.07
CA LEU A 562 8.41 -39.87 -0.53
C LEU A 562 8.53 -38.54 0.22
N GLY A 563 9.46 -37.69 -0.24
CA GLY A 563 9.62 -36.34 0.27
C GLY A 563 10.79 -35.60 -0.37
N THR A 564 10.52 -34.45 -0.95
CA THR A 564 11.52 -33.54 -1.52
C THR A 564 12.36 -32.93 -0.41
N PHE A 565 13.67 -33.20 -0.41
CA PHE A 565 14.62 -32.46 0.43
C PHE A 565 14.99 -31.16 -0.28
N ALA A 566 14.57 -30.02 0.25
CA ALA A 566 15.06 -28.72 -0.21
C ALA A 566 16.42 -28.45 0.46
N TYR A 567 17.49 -28.54 -0.34
CA TYR A 567 18.83 -28.10 0.06
C TYR A 567 18.96 -26.61 -0.29
N PHE A 568 19.07 -25.74 0.72
CA PHE A 568 19.51 -24.36 0.50
C PHE A 568 20.99 -24.30 0.86
N LYS A 569 21.84 -24.21 -0.18
CA LYS A 569 23.25 -23.91 -0.03
C LYS A 569 23.39 -22.42 0.25
N GLN A 570 23.81 -22.08 1.46
CA GLN A 570 24.30 -20.74 1.76
C GLN A 570 25.70 -20.66 1.14
N THR A 571 25.85 -19.92 0.04
CA THR A 571 27.16 -19.44 -0.38
C THR A 571 27.45 -18.20 0.47
N GLU A 572 28.51 -18.28 1.26
CA GLU A 572 29.07 -17.15 1.98
C GLU A 572 29.63 -16.16 0.96
N ASP A 573 28.98 -15.01 0.81
CA ASP A 573 29.55 -13.67 0.93
C ASP A 573 28.42 -12.65 1.16
#